data_AF-A0A2T6NCK3-F1
#
_entry.id   AF-A0A2T6NCK3-F1
#
_cell.length_a   1.000
_cell.length_b   1.000
_cell.length_c   1.000
_cell.angle_alpha   90.00
_cell.angle_beta   90.00
_cell.angle_gamma   90.00
#
_symmetry.space_group_name_H-M   'P 1'
#
loop_
_entity.id
_entity.type
_entity.pdbx_description
1 polymer ?
#
loop_
_entity_poly.entity_id
_entity_poly.type
_entity_poly.pdbx_seq_one_letter_code
_entity_poly.pdbx_strand_id
1 'polypeptide(L)'
;MNPIRIFAMNTASQINPLSVGRSTATDKMSPALAAGMSAGMPKVWYQAVMLKWALDWSGANDLELRLLMEAAGLAAEHGWEPPKGEEFLRRMAGLAVAEMALPAQFRQVKDKCEFLGISPSTFCNRWKGRYEQVYQVLESWSAEGYHYLMRKNIDRGEMHS
;
A
#
# COMPACT_ATOMS: atom_id res chain seq x y z
N MET A 1 16.90 6.10 8.79
CA MET A 1 15.82 7.06 8.46
C MET A 1 14.74 6.29 7.71
N ASN A 2 13.47 6.36 8.10
CA ASN A 2 12.41 5.60 7.40
C ASN A 2 12.11 6.26 6.03
N PRO A 3 12.32 5.58 4.89
CA PRO A 3 12.09 6.13 3.56
C PRO A 3 10.63 6.55 3.33
N ILE A 4 9.65 5.87 3.94
CA ILE A 4 8.24 6.27 3.86
C ILE A 4 7.99 7.59 4.58
N ARG A 5 8.64 7.85 5.71
CA ARG A 5 8.49 9.15 6.40
C ARG A 5 8.96 10.31 5.53
N ILE A 6 10.11 10.15 4.86
CA ILE A 6 10.63 11.18 3.95
C ILE A 6 9.68 11.34 2.76
N PHE A 7 9.20 10.21 2.23
CA PHE A 7 8.28 10.21 1.10
C PHE A 7 6.95 10.88 1.44
N ALA A 8 6.27 10.45 2.52
CA ALA A 8 5.01 11.01 3.02
C ALA A 8 5.12 12.51 3.37
N MET A 9 6.25 12.93 3.96
CA MET A 9 6.51 14.36 4.23
C MET A 9 6.65 15.18 2.93
N ASN A 10 7.30 14.62 1.91
CA ASN A 10 7.46 15.27 0.61
C ASN A 10 6.18 15.26 -0.23
N THR A 11 5.40 14.17 -0.23
CA THR A 11 4.14 14.08 -0.97
C THR A 11 3.02 14.88 -0.32
N ALA A 12 2.89 14.91 1.01
CA ALA A 12 1.93 15.79 1.68
C ALA A 12 2.13 17.29 1.33
N SER A 13 3.37 17.67 1.02
CA SER A 13 3.75 19.02 0.61
C SER A 13 3.63 19.29 -0.90
N GLN A 14 3.59 18.24 -1.74
CA GLN A 14 3.60 18.32 -3.21
C GLN A 14 2.29 17.89 -3.89
N ILE A 15 1.28 17.42 -3.14
CA ILE A 15 -0.05 17.19 -3.70
C ILE A 15 -0.70 18.54 -4.01
N ASN A 16 -0.45 19.02 -5.23
CA ASN A 16 -1.27 20.03 -5.86
C ASN A 16 -2.58 19.31 -6.27
N PRO A 17 -3.76 19.71 -5.76
CA PRO A 17 -5.03 19.00 -6.04
C PRO A 17 -5.37 18.89 -7.53
N LEU A 18 -4.67 19.65 -8.37
CA LEU A 18 -4.90 19.80 -9.81
C LEU A 18 -3.95 18.98 -10.69
N SER A 19 -2.88 18.34 -10.15
CA SER A 19 -1.91 17.56 -10.96
C SER A 19 -2.05 16.05 -10.85
N VAL A 20 -2.93 15.54 -9.97
CA VAL A 20 -3.34 14.13 -9.99
C VAL A 20 -4.25 13.95 -11.19
N GLY A 21 -3.66 13.59 -12.33
CA GLY A 21 -4.38 13.29 -13.56
C GLY A 21 -5.58 12.39 -13.26
N ARG A 22 -6.72 12.72 -13.88
CA ARG A 22 -8.01 12.05 -13.80
C ARG A 22 -7.86 10.51 -13.77
N SER A 23 -7.66 9.96 -12.59
CA SER A 23 -8.13 8.62 -12.24
C SER A 23 -9.49 8.86 -11.61
N THR A 24 -10.51 8.40 -12.32
CA THR A 24 -11.95 8.52 -12.04
C THR A 24 -12.28 8.89 -10.59
N ALA A 25 -12.66 10.14 -10.39
CA ALA A 25 -13.05 10.73 -9.10
C ALA A 25 -14.41 10.20 -8.58
N THR A 26 -14.79 8.98 -8.93
CA THR A 26 -16.11 8.40 -8.62
C THR A 26 -16.12 7.43 -7.42
N ASP A 27 -14.97 7.02 -6.89
CA ASP A 27 -14.91 6.01 -5.79
C ASP A 27 -14.00 6.41 -4.61
N LYS A 28 -13.94 7.69 -4.24
CA LYS A 28 -13.19 8.11 -3.04
C LYS A 28 -14.08 8.00 -1.81
N MET A 29 -13.83 7.00 -0.96
CA MET A 29 -14.47 6.90 0.35
C MET A 29 -13.96 8.03 1.26
N SER A 30 -14.87 8.76 1.92
CA SER A 30 -14.44 9.80 2.86
C SER A 30 -13.81 9.16 4.10
N PRO A 31 -12.73 9.74 4.67
CA PRO A 31 -12.10 9.24 5.90
C PRO A 31 -13.10 9.07 7.06
N ALA A 32 -14.05 9.98 7.18
CA ALA A 32 -15.08 9.97 8.21
C ALA A 32 -16.09 8.81 8.02
N LEU A 33 -16.46 8.50 6.77
CA LEU A 33 -17.32 7.36 6.45
C LEU A 33 -16.59 6.04 6.76
N ALA A 34 -15.30 5.94 6.44
CA ALA A 34 -14.49 4.76 6.75
C ALA A 34 -14.30 4.55 8.27
N ALA A 35 -14.10 5.65 9.01
CA ALA A 35 -13.93 5.61 10.46
C ALA A 35 -15.23 5.24 11.22
N GLY A 36 -16.40 5.72 10.77
CA GLY A 36 -17.69 5.37 11.38
C GLY A 36 -18.13 3.91 11.14
N MET A 37 -17.54 3.25 10.13
CA MET A 37 -17.93 1.91 9.67
C MET A 37 -16.96 0.80 10.11
N SER A 38 -15.81 1.13 10.71
CA SER A 38 -14.71 0.21 11.00
C SER A 38 -14.80 -0.56 12.33
N ALA A 39 -15.90 -0.42 13.09
CA ALA A 39 -16.07 -1.11 14.37
C ALA A 39 -16.03 -2.65 14.20
N GLY A 40 -14.96 -3.27 14.71
CA GLY A 40 -14.69 -4.72 14.62
C GLY A 40 -13.80 -5.14 13.45
N MET A 41 -13.28 -4.19 12.66
CA MET A 41 -12.35 -4.48 11.57
C MET A 41 -10.91 -4.66 12.10
N PRO A 42 -10.15 -5.66 11.61
CA PRO A 42 -8.70 -5.73 11.83
C PRO A 42 -8.00 -4.41 11.46
N LYS A 43 -7.11 -3.95 12.33
CA LYS A 43 -6.39 -2.68 12.16
C LYS A 43 -5.66 -2.58 10.82
N VAL A 44 -5.04 -3.68 10.36
CA VAL A 44 -4.28 -3.73 9.10
C VAL A 44 -5.18 -3.50 7.88
N TRP A 45 -6.40 -4.05 7.88
CA TRP A 45 -7.38 -3.83 6.82
C TRP A 45 -7.83 -2.38 6.80
N TYR A 46 -8.13 -1.82 7.98
CA TYR A 46 -8.51 -0.42 8.10
C TYR A 46 -7.42 0.50 7.53
N GLN A 47 -6.16 0.29 7.94
CA GLN A 47 -5.03 1.08 7.47
C GLN A 47 -4.81 0.95 5.96
N ALA A 48 -4.94 -0.25 5.39
CA ALA A 48 -4.82 -0.46 3.94
C ALA A 48 -5.95 0.22 3.16
N VAL A 49 -7.20 0.15 3.66
CA VAL A 49 -8.35 0.84 3.05
C VAL A 49 -8.17 2.36 3.11
N MET A 50 -7.80 2.89 4.27
CA MET A 50 -7.57 4.32 4.47
C MET A 50 -6.46 4.86 3.57
N LEU A 51 -5.37 4.10 3.44
CA LEU A 51 -4.28 4.45 2.54
C LEU A 51 -4.73 4.49 1.08
N LYS A 52 -5.40 3.42 0.61
CA LYS A 52 -5.77 3.25 -0.80
C LYS A 52 -6.87 4.20 -1.26
N TRP A 53 -7.92 4.35 -0.46
CA TRP A 53 -9.15 5.02 -0.88
C TRP A 53 -9.28 6.45 -0.35
N ALA A 54 -8.68 6.71 0.82
CA ALA A 54 -8.72 8.02 1.47
C ALA A 54 -7.37 8.77 1.41
N LEU A 55 -6.31 8.15 0.85
CA LEU A 55 -4.94 8.69 0.84
C LEU A 55 -4.44 9.10 2.23
N ASP A 56 -4.91 8.42 3.28
CA ASP A 56 -4.51 8.69 4.65
C ASP A 56 -3.26 7.90 5.02
N TRP A 57 -2.17 8.64 5.22
CA TRP A 57 -0.85 8.09 5.55
C TRP A 57 -0.64 7.85 7.05
N SER A 58 -1.61 8.20 7.91
CA SER A 58 -1.48 8.10 9.37
C SER A 58 -1.10 6.69 9.84
N GLY A 59 -1.59 5.66 9.14
CA GLY A 59 -1.29 4.25 9.41
C GLY A 59 -0.14 3.64 8.60
N ALA A 60 0.52 4.40 7.71
CA ALA A 60 1.43 3.83 6.72
C ALA A 60 2.67 3.15 7.32
N ASN A 61 3.21 3.66 8.44
CA ASN A 61 4.38 3.05 9.09
C ASN A 61 4.03 1.69 9.72
N ASP A 62 2.87 1.58 10.38
CA ASP A 62 2.41 0.32 10.96
C ASP A 62 2.14 -0.71 9.85
N LEU A 63 1.58 -0.24 8.74
CA LEU A 63 1.28 -1.06 7.56
C LEU A 63 2.57 -1.57 6.88
N GLU A 64 3.58 -0.71 6.73
CA GLU A 64 4.93 -1.09 6.26
C GLU A 64 5.54 -2.16 7.16
N LEU A 65 5.52 -1.95 8.49
CA LEU A 65 6.10 -2.90 9.44
C LEU A 65 5.39 -4.24 9.38
N ARG A 66 4.06 -4.25 9.28
CA ARG A 66 3.32 -5.50 9.14
C ARG A 66 3.64 -6.19 7.82
N LEU A 67 3.73 -5.43 6.73
CA LEU A 67 4.06 -5.97 5.41
C LEU A 67 5.51 -6.48 5.32
N LEU A 68 6.43 -5.86 6.06
CA LEU A 68 7.80 -6.36 6.22
C LEU A 68 7.81 -7.75 6.86
N MET A 69 6.99 -8.00 7.89
CA MET A 69 6.89 -9.32 8.50
C MET A 69 6.40 -10.37 7.50
N GLU A 70 5.41 -10.04 6.68
CA GLU A 70 4.92 -10.94 5.61
C GLU A 70 5.99 -11.16 4.53
N ALA A 71 6.69 -10.10 4.10
CA ALA A 71 7.77 -10.21 3.13
C ALA A 71 8.94 -11.07 3.65
N ALA A 72 9.26 -10.97 4.94
CA ALA A 72 10.25 -11.82 5.59
C ALA A 72 9.78 -13.28 5.68
N GLY A 73 8.49 -13.52 5.96
CA GLY A 73 7.87 -14.84 5.92
C GLY A 73 7.99 -15.48 4.52
N LEU A 74 7.59 -14.76 3.48
CA LEU A 74 7.72 -15.20 2.07
C LEU A 74 9.17 -15.45 1.68
N ALA A 75 10.09 -14.60 2.14
CA ALA A 75 11.52 -14.78 1.88
C ALA A 75 12.06 -16.06 2.51
N ALA A 76 11.65 -16.36 3.75
CA ALA A 76 12.04 -17.59 4.44
C ALA A 76 11.42 -18.84 3.78
N GLU A 77 10.13 -18.79 3.45
CA GLU A 77 9.40 -19.91 2.83
C GLU A 77 9.97 -20.30 1.46
N HIS A 78 10.34 -19.32 0.65
CA HIS A 78 10.81 -19.53 -0.72
C HIS A 78 12.34 -19.43 -0.87
N GLY A 79 13.08 -19.35 0.24
CA GLY A 79 14.54 -19.25 0.23
C GLY A 79 15.06 -18.06 -0.57
N TRP A 80 14.40 -16.90 -0.47
CA TRP A 80 14.88 -15.68 -1.12
C TRP A 80 16.18 -15.20 -0.47
N GLU A 81 17.07 -14.67 -1.30
CA GLU A 81 18.31 -14.03 -0.84
C GLU A 81 18.27 -12.54 -1.21
N PRO A 82 17.70 -11.68 -0.34
CA PRO A 82 17.62 -10.24 -0.59
C PRO A 82 19.00 -9.61 -0.64
N PRO A 83 19.29 -8.75 -1.64
CA PRO A 83 20.51 -7.95 -1.58
C PRO A 83 20.43 -7.05 -0.33
N LYS A 84 21.44 -7.05 0.53
CA LYS A 84 21.42 -6.29 1.80
C LYS A 84 20.38 -6.78 2.83
N GLY A 85 19.87 -8.00 2.69
CA GLY A 85 19.05 -8.66 3.72
C GLY A 85 17.74 -7.93 4.03
N GLU A 86 17.44 -7.78 5.32
CA GLU A 86 16.19 -7.20 5.83
C GLU A 86 15.92 -5.78 5.31
N GLU A 87 16.95 -4.94 5.17
CA GLU A 87 16.80 -3.57 4.68
C GLU A 87 16.17 -3.52 3.28
N PHE A 88 16.46 -4.49 2.43
CA PHE A 88 15.83 -4.56 1.11
C PHE A 88 14.38 -5.03 1.17
N LEU A 89 14.05 -5.99 2.06
CA LEU A 89 12.67 -6.37 2.31
C LEU A 89 11.85 -5.20 2.89
N ARG A 90 12.47 -4.39 3.75
CA ARG A 90 11.86 -3.18 4.27
C ARG A 90 11.57 -2.15 3.17
N ARG A 91 12.54 -1.91 2.27
CA ARG A 91 12.31 -1.06 1.08
C ARG A 91 11.24 -1.64 0.16
N MET A 92 11.13 -2.96 0.05
CA MET A 92 10.09 -3.61 -0.74
C MET A 92 8.71 -3.40 -0.16
N ALA A 93 8.55 -3.58 1.15
CA ALA A 93 7.32 -3.27 1.87
C ALA A 93 6.97 -1.79 1.72
N GLY A 94 7.94 -0.90 1.87
CA GLY A 94 7.71 0.54 1.70
C GLY A 94 7.36 0.97 0.28
N LEU A 95 7.95 0.33 -0.73
CA LEU A 95 7.56 0.52 -2.13
C LEU A 95 6.10 0.08 -2.35
N ALA A 96 5.68 -1.06 -1.79
CA ALA A 96 4.31 -1.54 -1.95
C ALA A 96 3.28 -0.59 -1.32
N VAL A 97 3.55 -0.11 -0.10
CA VAL A 97 2.73 0.92 0.57
C VAL A 97 2.68 2.21 -0.26
N ALA A 98 3.83 2.67 -0.75
CA ALA A 98 3.89 3.90 -1.55
C ALA A 98 3.18 3.76 -2.90
N GLU A 99 3.33 2.62 -3.57
CA GLU A 99 2.67 2.33 -4.85
C GLU A 99 1.16 2.17 -4.71
N MET A 100 0.66 1.61 -3.60
CA MET A 100 -0.78 1.54 -3.34
C MET A 100 -1.40 2.93 -3.22
N ALA A 101 -0.75 3.86 -2.52
CA ALA A 101 -1.24 5.22 -2.36
C ALA A 101 -1.06 6.06 -3.64
N LEU A 102 0.03 5.87 -4.37
CA LEU A 102 0.44 6.70 -5.50
C LEU A 102 0.84 5.86 -6.72
N PRO A 103 -0.10 5.10 -7.32
CA PRO A 103 0.22 4.15 -8.39
C PRO A 103 0.79 4.83 -9.64
N ALA A 104 0.38 6.08 -9.92
CA ALA A 104 0.88 6.83 -11.06
C ALA A 104 2.40 7.11 -10.97
N GLN A 105 2.94 7.28 -9.76
CA GLN A 105 4.35 7.58 -9.54
C GLN A 105 5.25 6.35 -9.70
N PHE A 106 4.72 5.15 -9.46
CA PHE A 106 5.47 3.90 -9.57
C PHE A 106 5.09 3.10 -10.81
N ARG A 107 4.43 3.74 -11.78
CA ARG A 107 4.02 3.09 -13.03
C ARG A 107 5.21 2.59 -13.83
N GLN A 108 6.35 3.29 -13.78
CA GLN A 108 7.54 2.90 -14.49
C GLN A 108 8.43 2.02 -13.62
N VAL A 109 9.01 0.98 -14.23
CA VAL A 109 9.99 0.10 -13.56
C VAL A 109 11.15 0.90 -12.98
N LYS A 110 11.56 1.98 -13.65
CA LYS A 110 12.67 2.84 -13.22
C LYS A 110 12.46 3.38 -11.80
N ASP A 111 11.26 3.90 -11.51
CA ASP A 111 10.95 4.52 -10.21
C ASP A 111 10.96 3.48 -9.09
N LYS A 112 10.45 2.27 -9.36
CA LYS A 112 10.53 1.12 -8.44
C LYS A 112 11.98 0.73 -8.16
N CYS A 113 12.81 0.67 -9.21
CA CYS A 113 14.22 0.30 -9.11
C CYS A 113 15.03 1.32 -8.31
N GLU A 114 14.77 2.61 -8.52
CA GLU A 114 15.40 3.70 -7.78
C GLU A 114 15.07 3.61 -6.30
N PHE A 115 13.79 3.37 -5.95
CA PHE A 115 13.36 3.18 -4.57
C PHE A 115 14.05 1.98 -3.90
N LEU A 116 14.12 0.85 -4.61
CA LEU A 116 14.75 -0.38 -4.12
C LEU A 116 16.28 -0.32 -4.11
N GLY A 117 16.89 0.61 -4.86
CA GLY A 117 18.34 0.72 -5.02
C GLY A 117 18.96 -0.46 -5.79
N ILE A 118 18.26 -0.96 -6.82
CA ILE A 118 18.71 -2.04 -7.70
C ILE A 118 18.58 -1.65 -9.17
N SER A 119 19.27 -2.36 -10.07
CA SER A 119 19.15 -2.11 -11.51
C SER A 119 17.82 -2.64 -12.09
N PRO A 120 17.32 -2.06 -13.20
CA PRO A 120 16.13 -2.55 -13.90
C PRO A 120 16.21 -4.03 -14.28
N SER A 121 17.37 -4.50 -14.74
CA SER A 121 17.55 -5.92 -15.10
C SER A 121 17.41 -6.83 -13.88
N THR A 122 17.99 -6.45 -12.75
CA THR A 122 17.86 -7.19 -11.48
C THR A 122 16.42 -7.20 -11.00
N PHE A 123 15.70 -6.08 -11.12
CA PHE A 123 14.29 -6.03 -10.79
C PHE A 123 13.47 -6.95 -11.70
N CYS A 124 13.51 -6.75 -13.02
CA CYS A 124 12.71 -7.51 -13.97
C CYS A 124 12.95 -9.02 -13.89
N ASN A 125 14.21 -9.45 -13.80
CA ASN A 125 14.56 -10.87 -13.88
C ASN A 125 14.41 -11.61 -12.55
N ARG A 126 14.63 -10.92 -11.42
CA ARG A 126 14.68 -11.56 -10.10
C ARG A 126 13.58 -11.05 -9.18
N TRP A 127 13.36 -9.76 -9.09
CA TRP A 127 12.56 -9.19 -8.00
C TRP A 127 11.13 -8.79 -8.36
N LYS A 128 10.77 -8.72 -9.65
CA LYS A 128 9.43 -8.32 -10.09
C LYS A 128 8.35 -9.24 -9.52
N GLY A 129 8.44 -10.55 -9.78
CA GLY A 129 7.44 -11.50 -9.29
C GLY A 129 7.40 -11.60 -7.75
N ARG A 130 8.54 -11.41 -7.08
CA ARG A 130 8.63 -11.39 -5.61
C ARG A 130 7.98 -10.14 -5.02
N TYR A 131 8.23 -8.99 -5.63
CA TYR A 131 7.57 -7.73 -5.31
C TYR A 131 6.06 -7.83 -5.52
N GLU A 132 5.61 -8.41 -6.63
CA GLU A 132 4.19 -8.61 -6.92
C GLU A 132 3.50 -9.46 -5.85
N GLN A 133 4.16 -10.51 -5.33
CA GLN A 133 3.63 -11.29 -4.20
C GLN A 133 3.46 -10.45 -2.94
N VAL A 134 4.47 -9.65 -2.58
CA VAL A 134 4.38 -8.74 -1.42
C VAL A 134 3.28 -7.70 -1.64
N TYR A 135 3.17 -7.12 -2.83
CA TYR A 135 2.12 -6.16 -3.16
C TYR A 135 0.72 -6.80 -3.09
N GLN A 136 0.58 -8.06 -3.52
CA GLN A 136 -0.68 -8.78 -3.49
C GLN A 136 -1.19 -9.03 -2.06
N VAL A 137 -0.30 -9.23 -1.09
CA VAL A 137 -0.68 -9.31 0.34
C VAL A 137 -1.34 -8.00 0.79
N LEU A 138 -0.71 -6.87 0.48
CA LEU A 138 -1.23 -5.55 0.82
C LEU A 138 -2.57 -5.26 0.11
N GLU A 139 -2.67 -5.59 -1.17
CA GLU A 139 -3.93 -5.50 -1.94
C GLU A 139 -5.04 -6.34 -1.30
N SER A 140 -4.73 -7.56 -0.85
CA SER A 140 -5.69 -8.45 -0.19
C SER A 140 -6.23 -7.84 1.11
N TRP A 141 -5.37 -7.22 1.94
CA TRP A 141 -5.83 -6.50 3.13
C TRP A 141 -6.78 -5.35 2.79
N SER A 142 -6.48 -4.61 1.73
CA SER A 142 -7.35 -3.51 1.27
C SER A 142 -8.70 -4.02 0.76
N ALA A 143 -8.70 -5.16 0.05
CA ALA A 143 -9.90 -5.77 -0.51
C ALA A 143 -10.78 -6.38 0.60
N GLU A 144 -10.18 -7.11 1.55
CA GLU A 144 -10.87 -7.66 2.72
C GLU A 144 -11.50 -6.55 3.56
N GLY A 145 -10.77 -5.47 3.82
CA GLY A 145 -11.29 -4.30 4.51
C GLY A 145 -12.47 -3.65 3.77
N TYR A 146 -12.35 -3.47 2.45
CA TYR A 146 -13.44 -2.93 1.64
C TYR A 146 -14.68 -3.83 1.67
N HIS A 147 -14.52 -5.15 1.50
CA HIS A 147 -15.63 -6.10 1.58
C HIS A 147 -16.29 -6.12 2.96
N TYR A 148 -15.51 -5.98 4.03
CA TYR A 148 -16.05 -5.86 5.38
C TYR A 148 -16.96 -4.63 5.53
N LEU A 149 -16.54 -3.48 5.00
CA LEU A 149 -17.33 -2.25 5.01
C LEU A 149 -18.62 -2.41 4.20
N MET A 150 -18.53 -2.96 2.99
CA MET A 150 -19.69 -3.15 2.13
C MET A 150 -20.75 -4.07 2.75
N ARG A 151 -20.33 -5.16 3.42
CA ARG A 151 -21.26 -6.05 4.14
C ARG A 151 -22.00 -5.33 5.27
N LYS A 152 -21.26 -4.58 6.10
CA LYS A 152 -21.86 -3.78 7.19
C LYS A 152 -22.86 -2.74 6.69
N ASN A 153 -22.65 -2.20 5.49
CA ASN A 153 -23.55 -1.21 4.89
C ASN A 153 -24.85 -1.84 4.39
N ILE A 154 -24.77 -3.06 3.83
CA ILE A 154 -25.95 -3.85 3.46
C ILE A 154 -26.78 -4.16 4.71
N ASP A 155 -26.14 -4.63 5.78
CA ASP A 155 -26.81 -5.00 7.03
C ASP A 155 -27.50 -3.80 7.72
N ARG A 156 -27.06 -2.57 7.44
CA ARG A 156 -27.65 -1.32 7.96
C ARG A 156 -28.72 -0.70 7.05
N GLY A 157 -28.94 -1.25 5.85
CA GLY A 157 -29.95 -0.74 4.90
C GLY A 157 -29.56 0.54 4.16
N GLU A 158 -28.29 0.94 4.16
CA GLU A 158 -27.82 2.24 3.64
C GLU A 158 -27.48 2.25 2.14
N MET A 159 -27.74 1.17 1.38
CA MET A 159 -27.50 1.09 -0.07
C MET A 159 -28.76 1.16 -0.96
N HIS A 160 -29.92 1.48 -0.37
CA HIS A 160 -31.15 1.79 -1.13
C HIS A 160 -31.66 3.18 -0.77
N SER A 161 -31.05 4.22 -1.32
CA SER A 161 -31.61 5.58 -1.40
C SER A 161 -30.97 6.35 -2.54
#